data_AF-A0A9X3CTA3-F1
#
_entry.id   AF-A0A9X3CTA3-F1
#
_cell.length_a   1.000
_cell.length_b   1.000
_cell.length_c   1.000
_cell.angle_alpha   90.00
_cell.angle_beta   90.00
_cell.angle_gamma   90.00
#
_symmetry.space_group_name_H-M   'P 1'
#
loop_
_entity.id
_entity.type
_entity.pdbx_description
1 polymer ?
#
loop_
_entity_poly.entity_id
_entity_poly.type
_entity_poly.pdbx_seq_one_letter_code
_entity_poly.pdbx_strand_id
1 'polypeptide(L)'
;MSVKSTTHHLVNLQYCLQEHSFLFNSKLLASALSGVMKSQTIRKAEFNSIHGMRNHILNMTNECMKRYRGVDSSLINAACIEIIRDVRSLVAVAKSDGF
;
A
#
# COMPACT_ATOMS: atom_id res chain seq x y z
N MET A 1 -16.86 -5.69 -18.25
CA MET A 1 -15.94 -5.83 -17.09
C MET A 1 -16.80 -5.79 -15.83
N SER A 2 -16.77 -6.82 -14.98
CA SER A 2 -17.48 -6.79 -13.68
C SER A 2 -16.84 -5.73 -12.79
N VAL A 3 -17.64 -4.77 -12.30
CA VAL A 3 -17.17 -3.77 -11.33
C VAL A 3 -16.94 -4.51 -10.01
N LYS A 4 -15.68 -4.75 -9.67
CA LYS A 4 -15.34 -5.35 -8.37
C LYS A 4 -15.59 -4.30 -7.28
N SER A 5 -16.17 -4.72 -6.16
CA SER A 5 -16.45 -3.84 -5.02
C SER A 5 -15.16 -3.30 -4.39
N THR A 6 -15.26 -2.20 -3.65
CA THR A 6 -14.14 -1.65 -2.89
C THR A 6 -13.63 -2.62 -1.84
N THR A 7 -14.51 -3.39 -1.21
CA THR A 7 -14.10 -4.50 -0.32
C THR A 7 -13.18 -5.47 -1.05
N HIS A 8 -13.52 -5.88 -2.29
CA HIS A 8 -12.67 -6.79 -3.07
C HIS A 8 -11.28 -6.19 -3.31
N HIS A 9 -11.21 -4.92 -3.71
CA HIS A 9 -9.94 -4.24 -3.95
C HIS A 9 -9.08 -4.12 -2.68
N LEU A 10 -9.70 -3.81 -1.53
CA LEU A 10 -9.01 -3.74 -0.24
C LEU A 10 -8.51 -5.11 0.23
N VAL A 11 -9.30 -6.17 0.09
CA VAL A 11 -8.88 -7.55 0.40
C VAL A 11 -7.70 -7.96 -0.49
N ASN A 12 -7.75 -7.65 -1.78
CA ASN A 12 -6.66 -7.94 -2.70
C ASN A 12 -5.38 -7.15 -2.35
N LEU A 13 -5.53 -5.88 -1.97
CA LEU A 13 -4.41 -5.05 -1.49
C LEU A 13 -3.81 -5.65 -0.21
N GLN A 14 -4.64 -6.02 0.77
CA GLN A 14 -4.19 -6.64 2.02
C GLN A 14 -3.42 -7.92 1.75
N TYR A 15 -3.95 -8.81 0.91
CA TYR A 15 -3.26 -10.04 0.52
C TYR A 15 -1.90 -9.76 -0.11
N CYS A 16 -1.84 -8.85 -1.09
CA CYS A 16 -0.60 -8.48 -1.77
C CYS A 16 0.46 -7.94 -0.79
N LEU A 17 0.06 -7.08 0.15
CA LEU A 17 0.98 -6.55 1.17
C LEU A 17 1.45 -7.61 2.17
N GLN A 18 0.59 -8.57 2.52
CA GLN A 18 0.95 -9.67 3.42
C GLN A 18 1.92 -10.66 2.75
N GLU A 19 1.67 -11.00 1.49
CA GLU A 19 2.56 -11.84 0.66
C GLU A 19 3.97 -11.22 0.54
N HIS A 20 4.05 -9.90 0.44
CA HIS A 20 5.31 -9.14 0.32
C HIS A 20 5.70 -8.44 1.63
N SER A 21 5.29 -8.98 2.78
CA SER A 21 5.49 -8.34 4.08
C SER A 21 6.96 -8.12 4.45
N PHE A 22 7.88 -8.92 3.89
CA PHE A 22 9.33 -8.78 4.06
C PHE A 22 9.88 -7.41 3.60
N LEU A 23 9.16 -6.70 2.73
CA LEU A 23 9.53 -5.35 2.28
C LEU A 23 9.27 -4.27 3.33
N PHE A 24 8.48 -4.55 4.36
CA PHE A 24 7.95 -3.53 5.27
C PHE A 24 8.32 -3.82 6.72
N ASN A 25 8.33 -2.77 7.54
CA ASN A 25 8.34 -2.95 8.98
C ASN A 25 7.00 -3.55 9.43
N SER A 26 7.04 -4.69 10.13
CA SER A 26 5.84 -5.45 10.51
C SER A 26 4.83 -4.64 11.34
N LYS A 27 5.30 -3.83 12.30
CA LYS A 27 4.43 -2.98 13.14
C LYS A 27 3.77 -1.87 12.33
N LEU A 28 4.51 -1.23 11.43
CA LEU A 28 3.98 -0.18 10.56
C LEU A 28 2.98 -0.75 9.56
N LEU A 29 3.28 -1.91 8.96
CA LEU A 29 2.36 -2.59 8.05
C LEU A 29 1.04 -2.95 8.74
N ALA A 30 1.08 -3.55 9.93
CA ALA A 30 -0.13 -3.86 10.70
C ALA A 30 -0.93 -2.60 11.07
N SER A 31 -0.24 -1.50 11.38
CA SER A 31 -0.89 -0.22 11.69
C SER A 31 -1.54 0.41 10.44
N ALA A 32 -0.90 0.30 9.27
CA ALA A 32 -1.43 0.81 8.02
C ALA A 32 -2.67 0.00 7.57
N LEU A 33 -2.61 -1.33 7.69
CA LEU A 33 -3.73 -2.22 7.38
C LEU A 33 -4.93 -2.04 8.33
N SER A 34 -4.73 -1.50 9.52
CA SER A 34 -5.83 -1.15 10.43
C SER A 34 -6.30 0.31 10.31
N GLY A 35 -5.66 1.13 9.47
CA GLY A 35 -6.04 2.54 9.27
C GLY A 35 -5.71 3.46 10.45
N VAL A 36 -4.83 3.02 11.36
CA VAL A 36 -4.45 3.77 12.58
C VAL A 36 -2.99 4.24 12.58
N MET A 37 -2.27 4.03 11.47
CA MET A 37 -0.88 4.47 11.33
C MET A 37 -0.81 6.01 11.33
N LYS A 38 0.17 6.54 12.07
CA LYS A 38 0.57 7.95 11.92
C LYS A 38 1.27 8.12 10.56
N SER A 39 0.86 9.14 9.80
CA SER A 39 1.46 9.41 8.50
C SER A 39 2.97 9.59 8.61
N GLN A 40 3.71 8.87 7.79
CA GLN A 40 5.16 8.99 7.68
C GLN A 40 5.49 10.15 6.74
N THR A 41 6.38 11.05 7.16
CA THR A 41 6.83 12.13 6.28
C THR A 41 7.78 11.57 5.23
N ILE A 42 7.53 11.87 3.96
CA ILE A 42 8.40 11.50 2.83
C ILE A 42 8.97 12.79 2.27
N ARG A 43 10.30 12.96 2.32
CA ARG A 43 10.93 14.12 1.70
C ARG A 43 10.90 13.96 0.19
N LYS A 44 10.77 15.07 -0.54
CA LYS A 44 10.72 15.06 -2.02
C LYS A 44 11.93 14.33 -2.64
N ALA A 45 13.12 14.52 -2.08
CA ALA A 45 14.36 13.88 -2.56
C ALA A 45 14.37 12.35 -2.33
N GLU A 46 13.58 11.84 -1.39
CA GLU A 46 13.56 10.43 -1.00
C GLU A 46 12.44 9.65 -1.69
N PHE A 47 11.52 10.32 -2.40
CA PHE A 47 10.30 9.72 -2.94
C PHE A 47 10.58 8.48 -3.81
N ASN A 48 11.63 8.54 -4.64
CA ASN A 48 12.03 7.44 -5.54
C ASN A 48 13.00 6.43 -4.89
N SER A 49 13.37 6.62 -3.62
CA SER A 49 14.16 5.62 -2.91
C SER A 49 13.27 4.46 -2.44
N ILE A 50 13.87 3.28 -2.24
CA ILE A 50 13.19 2.13 -1.62
C ILE A 50 12.47 2.54 -0.32
N HIS A 51 13.13 3.35 0.52
CA HIS A 51 12.56 3.84 1.77
C HIS A 51 11.32 4.74 1.53
N GLY A 52 11.43 5.70 0.61
CA GLY A 52 10.33 6.59 0.26
C GLY A 52 9.14 5.83 -0.33
N MET A 53 9.38 4.88 -1.22
CA MET A 53 8.34 4.02 -1.80
C MET A 53 7.63 3.17 -0.73
N ARG A 54 8.38 2.57 0.21
CA ARG A 54 7.81 1.83 1.34
C ARG A 54 6.87 2.71 2.16
N ASN A 55 7.31 3.91 2.53
CA ASN A 55 6.51 4.84 3.30
C ASN A 55 5.28 5.34 2.51
N HIS A 56 5.42 5.54 1.19
CA HIS A 56 4.32 5.95 0.33
C HIS A 56 3.22 4.89 0.31
N ILE A 57 3.60 3.64 0.05
CA ILE A 57 2.70 2.47 0.08
C ILE A 57 1.96 2.39 1.42
N LEU A 58 2.69 2.49 2.54
CA LEU A 58 2.09 2.41 3.88
C LEU A 58 1.12 3.58 4.15
N ASN A 59 1.49 4.81 3.78
CA ASN A 59 0.63 5.98 3.94
C ASN A 59 -0.67 5.86 3.13
N MET A 60 -0.56 5.49 1.86
CA MET A 60 -1.75 5.35 1.00
C MET A 60 -2.64 4.20 1.46
N THR A 61 -2.05 3.07 1.87
CA THR A 61 -2.80 1.94 2.45
C THR A 61 -3.58 2.39 3.68
N ASN A 62 -2.94 3.12 4.58
CA ASN A 62 -3.59 3.66 5.78
C ASN A 62 -4.78 4.56 5.44
N GLU A 63 -4.63 5.45 4.46
CA GLU A 63 -5.73 6.32 4.03
C GLU A 63 -6.88 5.53 3.37
N CYS A 64 -6.59 4.50 2.57
CA CYS A 64 -7.62 3.61 2.02
C CYS A 64 -8.41 2.91 3.13
N MET A 65 -7.73 2.32 4.11
CA MET A 65 -8.38 1.61 5.23
C MET A 65 -9.16 2.58 6.13
N LYS A 66 -8.62 3.76 6.41
CA LYS A 66 -9.25 4.79 7.25
C LYS A 66 -10.48 5.43 6.60
N ARG A 67 -10.47 5.63 5.28
CA ARG A 67 -11.55 6.31 4.55
C ARG A 67 -12.67 5.38 4.12
N TYR A 68 -12.41 4.07 4.05
CA TYR A 68 -13.45 3.11 3.70
C TYR A 68 -14.50 3.00 4.80
N ARG A 69 -15.76 3.29 4.46
CA ARG A 69 -16.91 3.27 5.38
C ARG A 69 -17.95 2.21 5.03
N GLY A 70 -17.55 1.14 4.33
CA GLY A 70 -18.48 0.10 3.87
C GLY A 70 -19.23 0.44 2.58
N VAL A 71 -18.84 1.52 1.88
CA VAL A 71 -19.46 1.98 0.64
C VAL A 71 -18.43 1.98 -0.48
N ASP A 72 -18.85 1.54 -1.67
CA ASP A 72 -18.00 1.52 -2.84
C ASP A 72 -17.50 2.92 -3.22
N SER A 73 -16.21 3.00 -3.53
CA SER A 73 -15.49 4.22 -3.84
C SER A 73 -14.51 3.97 -4.97
N SER A 74 -14.76 4.59 -6.12
CA SER A 74 -13.87 4.53 -7.28
C SER A 74 -12.47 5.07 -6.98
N LEU A 75 -12.38 6.08 -6.10
CA LEU A 75 -11.11 6.65 -5.66
C LEU A 75 -10.30 5.64 -4.84
N ILE A 76 -10.93 4.93 -3.89
CA ILE A 76 -10.25 3.89 -3.10
C ILE A 76 -9.86 2.72 -4.02
N ASN A 77 -10.71 2.35 -4.98
CA ASN A 77 -10.41 1.29 -5.95
C ASN A 77 -9.16 1.62 -6.77
N ALA A 78 -9.09 2.84 -7.32
CA ALA A 78 -7.94 3.32 -8.06
C ALA A 78 -6.67 3.34 -7.19
N ALA A 79 -6.77 3.86 -5.96
CA ALA A 79 -5.65 3.87 -5.03
C ALA A 79 -5.15 2.45 -4.70
N CYS A 80 -6.04 1.49 -4.47
CA CYS A 80 -5.64 0.09 -4.23
C CYS A 80 -4.88 -0.51 -5.42
N ILE A 81 -5.32 -0.22 -6.65
CA ILE A 81 -4.64 -0.69 -7.87
C ILE A 81 -3.22 -0.09 -7.97
N GLU A 82 -3.10 1.22 -7.73
CA GLU A 82 -1.81 1.91 -7.74
C GLU A 82 -0.86 1.36 -6.67
N ILE A 83 -1.33 1.16 -5.44
CA ILE A 83 -0.49 0.60 -4.36
C ILE A 83 0.02 -0.80 -4.74
N ILE A 84 -0.83 -1.66 -5.32
CA ILE A 84 -0.40 -3.00 -5.76
C ILE A 84 0.68 -2.89 -6.86
N ARG A 85 0.57 -1.93 -7.77
CA ARG A 85 1.58 -1.66 -8.79
C ARG A 85 2.90 -1.18 -8.18
N ASP A 86 2.84 -0.34 -7.16
CA ASP A 86 4.01 0.16 -6.44
C ASP A 86 4.71 -0.97 -5.66
N VAL A 87 3.95 -1.86 -5.01
CA VAL A 87 4.51 -3.07 -4.35
C VAL A 87 5.28 -3.91 -5.35
N ARG A 88 4.72 -4.19 -6.53
CA ARG A 88 5.40 -4.97 -7.58
C ARG A 88 6.67 -4.30 -8.08
N SER A 89 6.65 -2.98 -8.23
CA SER A 89 7.82 -2.21 -8.63
C SER A 89 8.91 -2.27 -7.56
N LEU A 90 8.52 -2.17 -6.28
CA LEU A 90 9.43 -2.29 -5.14
C LEU A 90 10.07 -3.68 -5.04
N VAL A 91 9.32 -4.75 -5.32
CA VAL A 91 9.87 -6.12 -5.40
C VAL A 91 10.93 -6.23 -6.49
N ALA A 92 10.67 -5.67 -7.67
CA ALA A 92 11.61 -5.70 -8.78
C ALA A 92 12.92 -4.99 -8.42
N VAL A 93 12.84 -3.81 -7.79
CA VAL A 93 14.02 -3.06 -7.31
C VAL A 93 14.77 -3.83 -6.23
N ALA A 94 14.08 -4.40 -5.24
CA ALA A 94 14.71 -5.17 -4.17
C ALA A 94 15.50 -6.38 -4.70
N LYS A 95 14.97 -7.09 -5.69
CA LYS A 95 15.64 -8.21 -6.35
C LYS A 95 16.88 -7.78 -7.13
N SER A 96 16.85 -6.62 -7.78
CA SER A 96 18.01 -6.06 -8.48
C SER A 96 19.15 -5.70 -7.53
N ASP A 97 18.81 -5.32 -6.30
CA ASP A 97 19.78 -4.95 -5.25
C ASP A 97 20.29 -6.17 -4.43
N GLY A 98 19.88 -7.39 -4.78
CA GLY A 98 20.39 -8.63 -4.17
C GLY A 98 19.65 -9.10 -2.90
N PHE A 99 18.40 -8.66 -2.69
CA PHE A 99 17.49 -9.16 -1.66
C PHE A 99 16.56 -10.29 -2.17
#